data_AF-A0AA36FUP2-F1
#
_entry.id   AF-A0AA36FUP2-F1
#
_cell.length_a   1.000
_cell.length_b   1.000
_cell.length_c   1.000
_cell.angle_alpha   90.00
_cell.angle_beta   90.00
_cell.angle_gamma   90.00
#
_symmetry.space_group_name_H-M   'P 1'
#
loop_
_entity.id
_entity.type
_entity.pdbx_description
1 polymer ?
#
loop_
_entity_poly.entity_id
_entity_poly.type
_entity_poly.pdbx_seq_one_letter_code
_entity_poly.pdbx_strand_id
1 'polypeptide(L)'
;MLNANSKIKGEKDYSKFETARRLKTRIDNIREVYRGDWKSKEMRLRQRAVALYFIDKLALRAGNEKDTEEAADTVGCCSLRCEHINLHEELDGQNYVVEFDFLGKDSIRYYNKVPVEKTVFKNLKLFKEGKEPDDDLFDRLDTSTLNQHLQSLMPNLTVKVFPKDNVHQKILSYNRANRQVAILCNHQRAVPRLTTRAWRIWKEDQRQEEGAVKDAKAEYEKAKSGDKEKAKKKMDRLKDQYKKLKINRTDKDENKQIALGTSKLNYLDPRITVAWCKKNDVPIEKIFSKTHRDKFRWALDMADEEFVF
;
A
#
# COMPACT_ATOMS: atom_id res chain seq x y z
N MET A 1 -27.10 5.18 8.30
CA MET A 1 -25.85 5.97 8.41
C MET A 1 -25.81 7.05 7.32
N LEU A 2 -25.12 8.18 7.56
CA LEU A 2 -24.94 9.22 6.53
C LEU A 2 -23.99 8.78 5.40
N ASN A 3 -24.24 9.28 4.19
CA ASN A 3 -23.44 9.05 2.97
C ASN A 3 -22.02 9.62 3.12
N ALA A 4 -21.04 9.03 2.42
CA ALA A 4 -19.62 9.38 2.49
C ALA A 4 -19.29 10.80 2.00
N ASN A 5 -20.16 11.42 1.20
CA ASN A 5 -20.06 12.82 0.76
C ASN A 5 -20.72 13.83 1.73
N SER A 6 -21.32 13.38 2.84
CA SER A 6 -21.90 14.27 3.84
C SER A 6 -20.81 15.05 4.60
N LYS A 7 -21.09 16.31 4.96
CA LYS A 7 -20.16 17.21 5.68
C LYS A 7 -19.47 16.52 6.86
N ILE A 8 -20.25 15.90 7.76
CA ILE A 8 -19.76 15.19 8.96
C ILE A 8 -18.82 14.01 8.61
N LYS A 9 -19.02 13.32 7.48
CA LYS A 9 -18.12 12.25 7.02
C LYS A 9 -16.85 12.84 6.39
N GLY A 10 -16.97 13.91 5.61
CA GLY A 10 -15.83 14.65 5.05
C GLY A 10 -14.91 15.23 6.13
N GLU A 11 -15.46 15.90 7.13
CA GLU A 11 -14.72 16.48 8.26
C GLU A 11 -13.96 15.43 9.07
N LYS A 12 -14.56 14.24 9.28
CA LYS A 12 -13.88 13.12 9.96
C LYS A 12 -12.79 12.48 9.09
N ASP A 13 -13.00 12.36 7.77
CA ASP A 13 -11.97 11.84 6.85
C ASP A 13 -10.79 12.82 6.71
N TYR A 14 -11.06 14.13 6.68
CA TYR A 14 -10.07 15.21 6.75
C TYR A 14 -9.27 15.16 8.06
N SER A 15 -9.94 15.17 9.22
CA SER A 15 -9.30 15.18 10.54
C SER A 15 -8.43 13.93 10.77
N LYS A 16 -8.85 12.77 10.25
CA LYS A 16 -8.03 11.55 10.20
C LYS A 16 -6.72 11.76 9.42
N PHE A 17 -6.77 12.37 8.23
CA PHE A 17 -5.55 12.63 7.46
C PHE A 17 -4.67 13.72 8.07
N GLU A 18 -5.24 14.78 8.66
CA GLU A 18 -4.47 15.71 9.49
C GLU A 18 -3.81 15.00 10.68
N THR A 19 -4.47 14.02 11.30
CA THR A 19 -3.86 13.23 12.39
C THR A 19 -2.66 12.42 11.91
N ALA A 20 -2.69 11.91 10.68
CA ALA A 20 -1.55 11.20 10.07
C ALA A 20 -0.40 12.15 9.67
N ARG A 21 -0.69 13.36 9.12
CA ARG A 21 0.33 14.43 8.92
C ARG A 21 0.97 14.85 10.25
N ARG A 22 0.19 14.78 11.34
CA ARG A 22 0.66 15.13 12.69
C ARG A 22 1.58 14.07 13.29
N LEU A 23 1.30 12.78 13.05
CA LEU A 23 2.19 11.67 13.41
C LEU A 23 3.54 11.71 12.66
N LYS A 24 3.53 12.07 11.37
CA LYS A 24 4.73 12.07 10.51
C LYS A 24 5.95 12.76 11.13
N THR A 25 5.74 13.88 11.81
CA THR A 25 6.80 14.64 12.51
C THR A 25 7.51 13.89 13.62
N ARG A 26 6.80 13.00 14.29
CA ARG A 26 7.18 12.49 15.62
C ARG A 26 7.45 11.01 15.61
N ILE A 27 7.29 10.38 14.44
CA ILE A 27 7.56 8.97 14.23
C ILE A 27 9.01 8.61 14.62
N ASP A 28 9.97 9.51 14.42
CA ASP A 28 11.37 9.26 14.77
C ASP A 28 11.64 9.35 16.28
N ASN A 29 11.07 10.34 16.98
CA ASN A 29 11.06 10.36 18.45
C ASN A 29 10.34 9.12 19.03
N ILE A 30 9.24 8.68 18.42
CA ILE A 30 8.51 7.46 18.80
C ILE A 30 9.39 6.21 18.58
N ARG A 31 10.15 6.16 17.49
CA ARG A 31 11.13 5.11 17.20
C ARG A 31 12.27 5.08 18.19
N GLU A 32 12.78 6.24 18.63
CA GLU A 32 13.79 6.33 19.67
C GLU A 32 13.27 5.80 21.01
N VAL A 33 12.06 6.23 21.42
CA VAL A 33 11.39 5.73 22.64
C VAL A 33 11.21 4.21 22.61
N TYR A 34 10.61 3.64 21.55
CA TYR A 34 10.40 2.19 21.52
C TYR A 34 11.73 1.40 21.41
N ARG A 35 12.75 1.94 20.74
CA ARG A 35 14.10 1.33 20.71
C ARG A 35 14.80 1.35 22.06
N GLY A 36 14.52 2.35 22.90
CA GLY A 36 14.91 2.36 24.31
C GLY A 36 14.18 1.30 25.13
N ASP A 37 12.85 1.26 25.04
CA ASP A 37 11.97 0.33 25.77
C ASP A 37 12.31 -1.15 25.54
N TRP A 38 12.84 -1.53 24.37
CA TRP A 38 13.35 -2.89 24.11
C TRP A 38 14.36 -3.39 25.15
N LYS A 39 15.06 -2.48 25.84
CA LYS A 39 16.06 -2.77 26.89
C LYS A 39 15.52 -2.57 28.31
N SER A 40 14.24 -2.21 28.47
CA SER A 40 13.62 -1.96 29.77
C SER A 40 13.71 -3.18 30.70
N LYS A 41 13.67 -2.95 32.01
CA LYS A 41 13.55 -4.03 33.00
C LYS A 41 12.14 -4.64 33.04
N GLU A 42 11.13 -3.91 32.59
CA GLU A 42 9.73 -4.37 32.60
C GLU A 42 9.36 -5.09 31.30
N MET A 43 8.86 -6.32 31.41
CA MET A 43 8.43 -7.12 30.25
C MET A 43 7.31 -6.41 29.45
N ARG A 44 6.37 -5.77 30.14
CA ARG A 44 5.26 -5.01 29.54
C ARG A 44 5.74 -3.91 28.59
N LEU A 45 6.80 -3.19 28.97
CA LEU A 45 7.37 -2.12 28.14
C LEU A 45 8.09 -2.71 26.92
N ARG A 46 8.80 -3.85 27.06
CA ARG A 46 9.39 -4.56 25.91
C ARG A 46 8.34 -5.05 24.92
N GLN A 47 7.26 -5.67 25.41
CA GLN A 47 6.16 -6.17 24.59
C GLN A 47 5.48 -5.02 23.82
N ARG A 48 5.10 -3.93 24.53
CA ARG A 48 4.59 -2.68 23.92
C ARG A 48 5.48 -2.19 22.79
N ALA A 49 6.78 -2.15 23.02
CA ALA A 49 7.76 -1.62 22.07
C ALA A 49 8.07 -2.53 20.87
N VAL A 50 7.91 -3.85 21.01
CA VAL A 50 8.02 -4.78 19.87
C VAL A 50 6.74 -4.77 19.03
N ALA A 51 5.57 -4.75 19.65
CA ALA A 51 4.30 -4.61 18.94
C ALA A 51 4.22 -3.26 18.19
N LEU A 52 4.65 -2.16 18.82
CA LEU A 52 4.71 -0.84 18.16
C LEU A 52 5.72 -0.81 17.00
N TYR A 53 6.85 -1.53 17.10
CA TYR A 53 7.78 -1.74 15.99
C TYR A 53 7.13 -2.50 14.83
N PHE A 54 6.38 -3.58 15.09
CA PHE A 54 5.64 -4.30 14.05
C PHE A 54 4.58 -3.42 13.37
N ILE A 55 3.87 -2.56 14.12
CA ILE A 55 2.90 -1.64 13.54
C ILE A 55 3.58 -0.54 12.69
N ASP A 56 4.72 0.01 13.12
CA ASP A 56 5.50 1.00 12.36
C ASP A 56 6.15 0.41 11.08
N LYS A 57 6.72 -0.81 11.16
CA LYS A 57 7.47 -1.39 10.02
C LYS A 57 6.63 -2.24 9.07
N LEU A 58 5.62 -2.96 9.59
CA LEU A 58 4.84 -3.95 8.84
C LEU A 58 3.38 -3.53 8.65
N ALA A 59 2.99 -2.35 9.14
CA ALA A 59 1.63 -1.81 9.05
C ALA A 59 0.53 -2.78 9.55
N LEU A 60 0.87 -3.63 10.53
CA LEU A 60 -0.09 -4.53 11.15
C LEU A 60 -1.23 -3.73 11.81
N ARG A 61 -2.44 -4.29 11.78
CA ARG A 61 -3.58 -3.74 12.52
C ARG A 61 -3.39 -4.07 14.00
N ALA A 62 -3.80 -3.18 14.90
CA ALA A 62 -3.59 -3.34 16.34
C ALA A 62 -4.06 -4.71 16.87
N GLY A 63 -5.24 -5.18 16.43
CA GLY A 63 -5.77 -6.50 16.79
C GLY A 63 -6.41 -6.50 18.16
N ASN A 64 -7.72 -6.26 18.19
CA ASN A 64 -8.50 -6.41 19.41
C ASN A 64 -8.76 -7.91 19.66
N GLU A 65 -8.94 -8.27 20.93
CA GLU A 65 -9.64 -9.49 21.32
C GLU A 65 -11.08 -9.52 20.77
N LYS A 66 -11.72 -10.69 20.80
CA LYS A 66 -13.11 -10.89 20.34
C LYS A 66 -13.88 -11.71 21.36
N ASP A 67 -14.97 -11.15 21.88
CA ASP A 67 -15.73 -11.71 23.01
C ASP A 67 -16.69 -12.85 22.62
N THR A 68 -16.52 -13.49 21.44
CA THR A 68 -17.51 -14.41 20.86
C THR A 68 -16.90 -15.56 20.05
N GLU A 69 -17.26 -16.80 20.38
CA GLU A 69 -16.86 -18.03 19.68
C GLU A 69 -17.30 -18.07 18.20
N GLU A 70 -18.37 -17.36 17.82
CA GLU A 70 -18.84 -17.26 16.44
C GLU A 70 -17.90 -16.47 15.50
N ALA A 71 -16.92 -15.75 16.05
CA ALA A 71 -16.06 -14.88 15.26
C ALA A 71 -14.89 -15.64 14.63
N ALA A 72 -14.89 -15.76 13.30
CA ALA A 72 -13.83 -16.42 12.52
C ALA A 72 -12.42 -16.02 13.01
N ASP A 73 -11.63 -17.03 13.39
CA ASP A 73 -10.31 -16.83 13.98
C ASP A 73 -9.40 -16.05 13.02
N THR A 74 -8.99 -14.88 13.49
CA THR A 74 -8.26 -13.86 12.73
C THR A 74 -7.67 -12.86 13.72
N VAL A 75 -6.38 -12.58 13.60
CA VAL A 75 -5.60 -11.87 14.61
C VAL A 75 -5.04 -10.53 14.09
N GLY A 76 -4.56 -9.71 15.01
CA GLY A 76 -3.74 -8.54 14.71
C GLY A 76 -2.54 -8.48 15.66
N CYS A 77 -1.81 -7.37 15.66
CA CYS A 77 -0.49 -7.29 16.27
C CYS A 77 -0.44 -7.62 17.77
N CYS A 78 -1.45 -7.24 18.56
CA CYS A 78 -1.48 -7.52 20.00
C CYS A 78 -1.96 -8.95 20.28
N SER A 79 -2.96 -9.43 19.53
CA SER A 79 -3.53 -10.78 19.61
C SER A 79 -2.80 -11.84 18.76
N LEU A 80 -1.49 -11.68 18.52
CA LEU A 80 -0.68 -12.72 17.89
C LEU A 80 -0.39 -13.84 18.92
N ARG A 81 -0.99 -15.02 18.74
CA ARG A 81 -0.56 -16.26 19.43
C ARG A 81 0.83 -16.74 18.98
N CYS A 82 1.46 -17.60 19.78
CA CYS A 82 2.83 -18.09 19.57
C CYS A 82 3.00 -18.91 18.27
N GLU A 83 1.99 -19.65 17.81
CA GLU A 83 1.99 -20.40 16.55
C GLU A 83 2.27 -19.53 15.30
N HIS A 84 1.85 -18.26 15.33
CA HIS A 84 1.85 -17.37 14.16
C HIS A 84 3.23 -16.85 13.74
N ILE A 85 4.28 -17.12 14.52
CA ILE A 85 5.64 -16.66 14.25
C ILE A 85 6.71 -17.73 14.44
N ASN A 86 7.50 -17.95 13.38
CA ASN A 86 8.72 -18.76 13.41
C ASN A 86 9.96 -17.86 13.45
N LEU A 87 10.95 -18.26 14.26
CA LEU A 87 12.14 -17.47 14.57
C LEU A 87 13.39 -18.17 14.05
N HIS A 88 13.90 -17.69 12.92
CA HIS A 88 15.06 -18.26 12.22
C HIS A 88 16.31 -17.41 12.49
N GLU A 89 17.38 -17.99 13.03
CA GLU A 89 18.61 -17.22 13.32
C GLU A 89 19.31 -16.76 12.04
N GLU A 90 19.31 -17.62 11.02
CA GLU A 90 19.65 -17.30 9.64
C GLU A 90 18.63 -17.97 8.71
N LEU A 91 18.14 -17.26 7.69
CA LEU A 91 17.27 -17.80 6.64
C LEU A 91 17.45 -16.99 5.34
N ASP A 92 17.49 -17.68 4.19
CA ASP A 92 17.62 -17.07 2.86
C ASP A 92 18.81 -16.07 2.76
N GLY A 93 19.91 -16.35 3.49
CA GLY A 93 21.12 -15.51 3.57
C GLY A 93 20.98 -14.26 4.45
N GLN A 94 19.94 -14.18 5.28
CA GLN A 94 19.64 -13.04 6.15
C GLN A 94 19.61 -13.46 7.62
N ASN A 95 20.17 -12.63 8.49
CA ASN A 95 20.21 -12.88 9.94
C ASN A 95 18.93 -12.40 10.62
N TYR A 96 18.51 -13.09 11.69
CA TYR A 96 17.41 -12.74 12.59
C TYR A 96 16.07 -12.55 11.86
N VAL A 97 15.65 -13.58 11.12
CA VAL A 97 14.43 -13.56 10.31
C VAL A 97 13.24 -14.04 11.13
N VAL A 98 12.20 -13.20 11.21
CA VAL A 98 10.88 -13.56 11.71
C VAL A 98 10.00 -13.91 10.51
N GLU A 99 9.54 -15.15 10.46
CA GLU A 99 8.52 -15.60 9.52
C GLU A 99 7.16 -15.51 10.21
N PHE A 100 6.28 -14.69 9.65
CA PHE A 100 4.90 -14.52 10.10
C PHE A 100 3.98 -15.34 9.20
N ASP A 101 3.04 -16.06 9.79
CA ASP A 101 1.95 -16.72 9.07
C ASP A 101 0.66 -16.72 9.90
N PHE A 102 -0.33 -15.91 9.51
CA PHE A 102 -1.59 -15.80 10.24
C PHE A 102 -2.75 -15.32 9.37
N LEU A 103 -3.99 -15.55 9.79
CA LEU A 103 -5.16 -14.97 9.16
C LEU A 103 -5.44 -13.58 9.76
N GLY A 104 -5.33 -12.53 8.93
CA GLY A 104 -5.73 -11.17 9.32
C GLY A 104 -7.22 -10.91 9.09
N LYS A 105 -7.65 -9.66 9.30
CA LYS A 105 -9.02 -9.17 9.01
C LYS A 105 -9.51 -9.68 7.64
N ASP A 106 -10.79 -10.05 7.59
CA ASP A 106 -11.48 -10.62 6.41
C ASP A 106 -10.89 -11.98 5.98
N SER A 107 -10.27 -12.69 6.93
CA SER A 107 -9.55 -13.98 6.76
C SER A 107 -8.47 -13.95 5.68
N ILE A 108 -7.88 -12.77 5.44
CA ILE A 108 -6.79 -12.59 4.48
C ILE A 108 -5.48 -13.01 5.16
N ARG A 109 -4.87 -14.10 4.68
CA ARG A 109 -3.56 -14.58 5.13
C ARG A 109 -2.50 -13.46 5.00
N TYR A 110 -1.79 -13.20 6.09
CA TYR A 110 -0.55 -12.45 6.12
C TYR A 110 0.58 -13.46 6.22
N TYR A 111 1.36 -13.61 5.14
CA TYR A 111 2.59 -14.41 5.13
C TYR A 111 3.75 -13.52 4.73
N ASN A 112 4.79 -13.43 5.57
CA ASN A 112 5.93 -12.56 5.33
C ASN A 112 7.19 -13.05 6.08
N LYS A 113 8.36 -13.01 5.43
CA LYS A 113 9.67 -13.25 6.05
C LYS A 113 10.40 -11.92 6.20
N VAL A 114 10.75 -11.54 7.43
CA VAL A 114 11.27 -10.20 7.75
C VAL A 114 12.55 -10.31 8.59
N PRO A 115 13.72 -9.83 8.12
CA PRO A 115 14.87 -9.63 9.00
C PRO A 115 14.59 -8.50 9.99
N VAL A 116 14.80 -8.72 11.29
CA VAL A 116 14.56 -7.72 12.35
C VAL A 116 15.82 -7.35 13.11
N GLU A 117 15.80 -6.23 13.82
CA GLU A 117 16.91 -5.84 14.70
C GLU A 117 17.17 -6.92 15.77
N LYS A 118 18.44 -7.26 16.03
CA LYS A 118 18.87 -8.37 16.91
C LYS A 118 18.22 -8.34 18.32
N THR A 119 17.90 -7.15 18.83
CA THR A 119 17.16 -6.94 20.07
C THR A 119 15.69 -7.35 19.99
N VAL A 120 15.03 -7.11 18.85
CA VAL A 120 13.66 -7.57 18.60
C VAL A 120 13.63 -9.10 18.55
N PHE A 121 14.53 -9.72 17.79
CA PHE A 121 14.62 -11.19 17.69
C PHE A 121 14.87 -11.86 19.05
N LYS A 122 15.78 -11.30 19.87
CA LYS A 122 16.02 -11.79 21.24
C LYS A 122 14.80 -11.62 22.14
N ASN A 123 14.09 -10.49 22.07
CA ASN A 123 12.87 -10.30 22.85
C ASN A 123 11.77 -11.26 22.40
N LEU A 124 11.61 -11.54 21.10
CA LEU A 124 10.65 -12.54 20.60
C LEU A 124 10.95 -13.96 21.11
N LYS A 125 12.24 -14.36 21.20
CA LYS A 125 12.60 -15.63 21.84
C LYS A 125 12.14 -15.68 23.31
N LEU A 126 12.40 -14.62 24.09
CA LEU A 126 11.93 -14.51 25.48
C LEU A 126 10.40 -14.48 25.61
N PHE A 127 9.67 -13.94 24.61
CA PHE A 127 8.21 -13.87 24.65
C PHE A 127 7.51 -15.20 24.38
N LYS A 128 8.22 -16.18 23.80
CA LYS A 128 7.76 -17.57 23.58
C LYS A 128 8.33 -18.56 24.62
N GLU A 129 9.15 -18.10 25.57
CA GLU A 129 9.80 -18.96 26.55
C GLU A 129 8.80 -19.35 27.65
N GLY A 130 8.55 -20.66 27.80
CA GLY A 130 7.56 -21.19 28.75
C GLY A 130 6.10 -20.99 28.33
N LYS A 131 5.82 -20.98 27.01
CA LYS A 131 4.48 -20.86 26.43
C LYS A 131 4.18 -21.96 25.42
N GLU A 132 2.91 -22.34 25.34
CA GLU A 132 2.36 -23.25 24.35
C GLU A 132 2.04 -22.53 23.01
N PRO A 133 1.78 -23.25 21.91
CA PRO A 133 1.50 -22.63 20.60
C PRO A 133 0.32 -21.65 20.59
N ASP A 134 -0.72 -21.96 21.37
CA ASP A 134 -1.97 -21.18 21.42
C ASP A 134 -1.88 -19.96 22.36
N ASP A 135 -0.81 -19.82 23.17
CA ASP A 135 -0.65 -18.70 24.09
C ASP A 135 -0.34 -17.39 23.35
N ASP A 136 -0.88 -16.27 23.84
CA ASP A 136 -0.57 -14.93 23.33
C ASP A 136 0.92 -14.59 23.45
N LEU A 137 1.52 -14.16 22.33
CA LEU A 137 2.90 -13.68 22.28
C LEU A 137 3.11 -12.44 23.16
N PHE A 138 2.08 -11.62 23.33
CA PHE A 138 2.11 -10.35 24.04
C PHE A 138 1.19 -10.33 25.29
N ASP A 139 1.35 -11.33 26.17
CA ASP A 139 0.56 -11.60 27.39
C ASP A 139 0.30 -10.42 28.36
N ARG A 140 0.93 -9.24 28.16
CA ARG A 140 0.78 -8.05 29.01
C ARG A 140 0.48 -6.77 28.23
N LEU A 141 0.06 -6.88 26.97
CA LEU A 141 -0.23 -5.76 26.08
C LEU A 141 -1.61 -5.91 25.41
N ASP A 142 -2.55 -5.07 25.84
CA ASP A 142 -3.82 -4.89 25.18
C ASP A 142 -3.79 -3.71 24.18
N THR A 143 -4.84 -3.61 23.36
CA THR A 143 -4.97 -2.47 22.43
C THR A 143 -5.30 -1.16 23.14
N SER A 144 -5.89 -1.15 24.33
CA SER A 144 -6.26 0.11 25.00
C SER A 144 -5.03 0.86 25.50
N THR A 145 -4.08 0.17 26.13
CA THR A 145 -2.88 0.80 26.71
C THR A 145 -1.87 1.21 25.64
N LEU A 146 -1.82 0.50 24.51
CA LEU A 146 -1.08 0.92 23.32
C LEU A 146 -1.65 2.24 22.74
N ASN A 147 -2.98 2.34 22.61
CA ASN A 147 -3.63 3.55 22.09
C ASN A 147 -3.48 4.76 23.04
N GLN A 148 -3.53 4.57 24.35
CA GLN A 148 -3.27 5.64 25.32
C GLN A 148 -1.86 6.22 25.18
N HIS A 149 -0.84 5.37 25.04
CA HIS A 149 0.55 5.81 24.87
C HIS A 149 0.73 6.68 23.61
N LEU A 150 0.06 6.33 22.50
CA LEU A 150 0.13 7.06 21.23
C LEU A 150 -0.55 8.43 21.25
N GLN A 151 -1.52 8.69 22.14
CA GLN A 151 -2.25 9.97 22.18
C GLN A 151 -1.43 11.13 22.78
N SER A 152 -0.51 10.85 23.71
CA SER A 152 0.22 11.88 24.46
C SER A 152 1.24 12.67 23.63
N LEU A 153 1.64 12.18 22.45
CA LEU A 153 2.89 12.60 21.80
C LEU A 153 2.78 13.74 20.76
N MET A 154 1.58 14.29 20.48
CA MET A 154 1.36 15.62 19.83
C MET A 154 1.73 15.76 18.31
N PRO A 155 1.73 16.96 17.64
CA PRO A 155 1.61 17.09 16.16
C PRO A 155 2.71 17.81 15.28
N ASN A 156 2.48 17.80 13.94
CA ASN A 156 2.83 18.69 12.77
C ASN A 156 4.22 18.74 12.02
N LEU A 157 4.44 18.05 10.85
CA LEU A 157 5.20 18.51 9.62
C LEU A 157 5.19 17.50 8.41
N THR A 158 5.68 17.91 7.22
CA THR A 158 5.41 17.33 5.87
C THR A 158 6.56 17.49 4.81
N VAL A 159 6.74 16.57 3.83
CA VAL A 159 7.82 16.51 2.74
C VAL A 159 7.46 15.45 1.64
N LYS A 160 7.72 15.48 0.30
CA LYS A 160 7.84 16.47 -0.84
C LYS A 160 7.75 15.70 -2.23
N VAL A 161 8.34 16.12 -3.39
CA VAL A 161 7.92 15.69 -4.78
C VAL A 161 9.04 15.45 -5.83
N PHE A 162 8.76 14.73 -6.95
CA PHE A 162 9.65 14.32 -8.09
C PHE A 162 8.92 14.41 -9.50
N PRO A 163 9.58 14.18 -10.69
CA PRO A 163 9.29 14.93 -11.95
C PRO A 163 8.45 14.24 -13.07
N LYS A 164 8.45 14.85 -14.28
CA LYS A 164 7.46 14.72 -15.38
C LYS A 164 7.62 13.50 -16.32
N ASP A 165 6.58 12.65 -16.35
CA ASP A 165 6.33 11.56 -17.33
C ASP A 165 5.31 11.98 -18.44
N ASN A 166 4.80 11.06 -19.29
CA ASN A 166 3.59 11.29 -20.12
C ASN A 166 2.30 10.80 -19.42
N VAL A 167 1.11 11.33 -19.70
CA VAL A 167 -0.13 11.06 -18.90
C VAL A 167 -0.41 9.57 -18.65
N HIS A 168 -0.23 8.68 -19.62
CA HIS A 168 -0.42 7.24 -19.40
C HIS A 168 0.69 6.61 -18.55
N GLN A 169 1.94 7.04 -18.72
CA GLN A 169 3.06 6.65 -17.85
C GLN A 169 2.87 7.18 -16.43
N LYS A 170 2.41 8.43 -16.27
CA LYS A 170 2.05 9.04 -14.98
C LYS A 170 0.98 8.23 -14.25
N ILE A 171 -0.08 7.79 -14.95
CA ILE A 171 -1.11 6.92 -14.37
C ILE A 171 -0.54 5.56 -13.94
N LEU A 172 0.34 4.94 -14.73
CA LEU A 172 1.03 3.71 -14.33
C LEU A 172 1.93 3.91 -13.12
N SER A 173 2.70 5.00 -13.07
CA SER A 173 3.55 5.38 -11.94
C SER A 173 2.73 5.67 -10.67
N TYR A 174 1.57 6.33 -10.79
CA TYR A 174 0.61 6.51 -9.70
C TYR A 174 0.05 5.17 -9.20
N ASN A 175 -0.38 4.28 -10.11
CA ASN A 175 -0.92 2.98 -9.74
C ASN A 175 0.16 2.09 -9.09
N ARG A 176 1.42 2.16 -9.55
CA ARG A 176 2.57 1.50 -8.92
C ARG A 176 2.86 2.05 -7.51
N ALA A 177 2.78 3.36 -7.30
CA ALA A 177 2.91 3.94 -5.96
C ALA A 177 1.80 3.46 -5.02
N ASN A 178 0.53 3.50 -5.47
CA ASN A 178 -0.61 2.95 -4.73
C ASN A 178 -0.51 1.43 -4.51
N ARG A 179 0.13 0.68 -5.43
CA ARG A 179 0.39 -0.75 -5.29
C ARG A 179 1.35 -1.05 -4.14
N GLN A 180 2.40 -0.24 -3.94
CA GLN A 180 3.29 -0.43 -2.78
C GLN A 180 2.55 -0.20 -1.46
N VAL A 181 1.69 0.83 -1.39
CA VAL A 181 0.83 1.07 -0.22
C VAL A 181 -0.18 -0.06 -0.01
N ALA A 182 -0.75 -0.62 -1.09
CA ALA A 182 -1.65 -1.76 -1.01
C ALA A 182 -0.94 -3.05 -0.55
N ILE A 183 0.31 -3.28 -0.96
CA ILE A 183 1.14 -4.40 -0.48
C ILE A 183 1.45 -4.22 1.01
N LEU A 184 1.91 -3.04 1.43
CA LEU A 184 2.22 -2.73 2.82
C LEU A 184 1.01 -2.94 3.75
N CYS A 185 -0.20 -2.56 3.34
CA CYS A 185 -1.43 -2.78 4.11
C CYS A 185 -2.05 -4.20 3.97
N ASN A 186 -1.34 -5.14 3.34
CA ASN A 186 -1.78 -6.48 2.94
C ASN A 186 -3.16 -6.53 2.23
N HIS A 187 -3.44 -5.55 1.35
CA HIS A 187 -4.67 -5.51 0.55
C HIS A 187 -4.57 -6.46 -0.66
N GLN A 188 -4.65 -7.77 -0.40
CA GLN A 188 -4.68 -8.81 -1.43
C GLN A 188 -6.07 -8.98 -2.08
N ARG A 189 -6.11 -9.70 -3.19
CA ARG A 189 -7.32 -10.28 -3.79
C ARG A 189 -7.01 -11.59 -4.51
N ALA A 190 -7.96 -12.52 -4.53
CA ALA A 190 -7.89 -13.71 -5.37
C ALA A 190 -7.79 -13.34 -6.86
N VAL A 191 -7.03 -14.14 -7.63
CA VAL A 191 -6.95 -14.00 -9.09
C VAL A 191 -8.34 -14.30 -9.70
N PRO A 192 -8.96 -13.39 -10.47
CA PRO A 192 -10.30 -13.63 -11.01
C PRO A 192 -10.34 -14.83 -11.96
N ARG A 193 -11.19 -15.84 -11.67
CA ARG A 193 -11.20 -17.16 -12.36
C ARG A 193 -11.28 -17.11 -13.90
N LEU A 194 -11.75 -16.01 -14.49
CA LEU A 194 -11.83 -15.79 -15.95
C LEU A 194 -10.49 -15.44 -16.62
N THR A 195 -9.39 -15.26 -15.87
CA THR A 195 -8.14 -14.67 -16.37
C THR A 195 -7.52 -15.39 -17.56
N THR A 196 -7.49 -16.72 -17.61
CA THR A 196 -6.65 -17.45 -18.60
C THR A 196 -7.06 -17.20 -20.05
N ARG A 197 -8.38 -17.11 -20.34
CA ARG A 197 -8.89 -16.78 -21.67
C ARG A 197 -8.61 -15.31 -22.03
N ALA A 198 -8.79 -14.39 -21.08
CA ALA A 198 -8.49 -12.96 -21.28
C ALA A 198 -7.00 -12.71 -21.52
N TRP A 199 -6.10 -13.35 -20.77
CA TRP A 199 -4.65 -13.27 -20.98
C TRP A 199 -4.20 -13.84 -22.32
N ARG A 200 -4.88 -14.87 -22.86
CA ARG A 200 -4.59 -15.38 -24.20
C ARG A 200 -4.98 -14.37 -25.27
N ILE A 201 -6.17 -13.76 -25.14
CA ILE A 201 -6.63 -12.70 -26.05
C ILE A 201 -5.67 -11.51 -26.01
N TRP A 202 -5.35 -10.95 -24.84
CA TRP A 202 -4.40 -9.81 -24.73
C TRP A 202 -2.95 -10.15 -25.13
N LYS A 203 -2.57 -11.43 -25.25
CA LYS A 203 -1.31 -11.86 -25.87
C LYS A 203 -1.38 -11.80 -27.40
N GLU A 204 -2.51 -12.16 -27.99
CA GLU A 204 -2.72 -12.08 -29.44
C GLU A 204 -2.92 -10.64 -29.91
N ASP A 205 -3.75 -9.85 -29.23
CA ASP A 205 -3.97 -8.42 -29.51
C ASP A 205 -2.63 -7.66 -29.53
N GLN A 206 -1.75 -7.94 -28.56
CA GLN A 206 -0.43 -7.30 -28.49
C GLN A 206 0.48 -7.73 -29.66
N ARG A 207 0.43 -9.00 -30.11
CA ARG A 207 1.22 -9.45 -31.28
C ARG A 207 0.76 -8.75 -32.56
N GLN A 208 -0.54 -8.63 -32.76
CA GLN A 208 -1.13 -7.99 -33.94
C GLN A 208 -0.75 -6.50 -34.01
N GLU A 209 -0.90 -5.77 -32.90
CA GLU A 209 -0.50 -4.36 -32.80
C GLU A 209 1.03 -4.18 -32.91
N GLU A 210 1.84 -5.11 -32.39
CA GLU A 210 3.30 -5.07 -32.56
C GLU A 210 3.72 -5.35 -34.02
N GLY A 211 3.00 -6.24 -34.71
CA GLY A 211 3.13 -6.48 -36.15
C GLY A 211 2.82 -5.21 -36.93
N ALA A 212 1.63 -4.63 -36.74
CA ALA A 212 1.22 -3.40 -37.40
C ALA A 212 2.21 -2.23 -37.18
N VAL A 213 2.84 -2.12 -36.01
CA VAL A 213 3.91 -1.15 -35.73
C VAL A 213 5.20 -1.46 -36.51
N LYS A 214 5.60 -2.73 -36.64
CA LYS A 214 6.76 -3.16 -37.44
C LYS A 214 6.51 -2.92 -38.93
N ASP A 215 5.32 -3.26 -39.42
CA ASP A 215 4.92 -3.09 -40.81
C ASP A 215 4.84 -1.61 -41.19
N ALA A 216 4.20 -0.78 -40.37
CA ALA A 216 4.15 0.67 -40.60
C ALA A 216 5.53 1.35 -40.48
N LYS A 217 6.47 0.79 -39.70
CA LYS A 217 7.87 1.23 -39.74
C LYS A 217 8.54 0.83 -41.07
N ALA A 218 8.34 -0.39 -41.54
CA ALA A 218 8.90 -0.85 -42.81
C ALA A 218 8.33 -0.07 -44.02
N GLU A 219 7.05 0.31 -44.00
CA GLU A 219 6.45 1.25 -44.94
C GLU A 219 7.14 2.62 -44.90
N TYR A 220 7.35 3.19 -43.71
CA TYR A 220 8.00 4.50 -43.54
C TYR A 220 9.44 4.53 -44.08
N GLU A 221 10.23 3.46 -43.89
CA GLU A 221 11.57 3.41 -44.46
C GLU A 221 11.57 3.27 -45.99
N LYS A 222 10.61 2.52 -46.55
CA LYS A 222 10.45 2.33 -48.01
C LYS A 222 9.73 3.47 -48.73
N ALA A 223 9.11 4.42 -48.00
CA ALA A 223 8.32 5.50 -48.59
C ALA A 223 9.18 6.50 -49.39
N LYS A 224 8.72 6.85 -50.59
CA LYS A 224 9.29 7.96 -51.39
C LYS A 224 9.07 9.30 -50.68
N SER A 225 9.89 10.30 -50.99
CA SER A 225 9.96 11.57 -50.23
C SER A 225 8.62 12.30 -50.07
N GLY A 226 7.70 12.22 -51.04
CA GLY A 226 6.36 12.81 -50.94
C GLY A 226 5.41 12.09 -49.98
N ASP A 227 5.49 10.76 -49.90
CA ASP A 227 4.62 9.94 -49.04
C ASP A 227 5.17 9.77 -47.62
N LYS A 228 6.47 10.04 -47.41
CA LYS A 228 7.17 9.71 -46.16
C LYS A 228 6.58 10.41 -44.92
N GLU A 229 5.98 11.59 -45.06
CA GLU A 229 5.26 12.26 -43.97
C GLU A 229 3.94 11.54 -43.60
N LYS A 230 3.18 11.08 -44.59
CA LYS A 230 1.94 10.31 -44.41
C LYS A 230 2.23 8.95 -43.76
N ALA A 231 3.29 8.27 -44.21
CA ALA A 231 3.78 7.05 -43.59
C ALA A 231 4.25 7.28 -42.14
N LYS A 232 4.97 8.39 -41.87
CA LYS A 232 5.38 8.77 -40.50
C LYS A 232 4.17 8.96 -39.58
N LYS A 233 3.16 9.72 -40.02
CA LYS A 233 1.92 9.93 -39.27
C LYS A 233 1.17 8.62 -38.98
N LYS A 234 1.13 7.66 -39.92
CA LYS A 234 0.60 6.30 -39.69
C LYS A 234 1.42 5.53 -38.65
N MET A 235 2.74 5.49 -38.82
CA MET A 235 3.68 4.79 -37.92
C MET A 235 3.59 5.31 -36.48
N ASP A 236 3.65 6.63 -36.28
CA ASP A 236 3.69 7.21 -34.95
C ASP A 236 2.32 7.08 -34.23
N ARG A 237 1.20 7.13 -34.96
CA ARG A 237 -0.13 6.78 -34.42
C ARG A 237 -0.18 5.36 -33.88
N LEU A 238 0.30 4.38 -34.66
CA LEU A 238 0.31 2.96 -34.27
C LEU A 238 1.26 2.71 -33.08
N LYS A 239 2.45 3.33 -33.05
CA LYS A 239 3.35 3.26 -31.89
C LYS A 239 2.68 3.73 -30.61
N ASP A 240 1.92 4.83 -30.68
CA ASP A 240 1.20 5.38 -29.53
C ASP A 240 0.03 4.49 -29.10
N GLN A 241 -0.69 3.87 -30.04
CA GLN A 241 -1.73 2.87 -29.75
C GLN A 241 -1.13 1.65 -29.03
N TYR A 242 -0.08 1.04 -29.59
CA TYR A 242 0.66 -0.07 -28.97
C TYR A 242 1.24 0.31 -27.59
N LYS A 243 1.83 1.51 -27.44
CA LYS A 243 2.36 1.99 -26.15
C LYS A 243 1.27 2.11 -25.08
N LYS A 244 0.09 2.63 -25.43
CA LYS A 244 -1.09 2.73 -24.54
C LYS A 244 -1.61 1.34 -24.15
N LEU A 245 -1.72 0.41 -25.10
CA LEU A 245 -2.13 -0.97 -24.86
C LEU A 245 -1.14 -1.70 -23.93
N LYS A 246 0.17 -1.57 -24.18
CA LYS A 246 1.24 -2.15 -23.35
C LYS A 246 1.19 -1.63 -21.91
N ILE A 247 1.05 -0.32 -21.71
CA ILE A 247 0.90 0.30 -20.38
C ILE A 247 -0.33 -0.25 -19.64
N ASN A 248 -1.50 -0.28 -20.30
CA ASN A 248 -2.75 -0.80 -19.73
C ASN A 248 -2.64 -2.29 -19.34
N ARG A 249 -1.94 -3.09 -20.16
CA ARG A 249 -1.68 -4.51 -19.86
C ARG A 249 -0.72 -4.68 -18.67
N THR A 250 0.35 -3.90 -18.61
CA THR A 250 1.30 -3.91 -17.47
C THR A 250 0.59 -3.57 -16.16
N ASP A 251 -0.24 -2.51 -16.14
CA ASP A 251 -1.02 -2.12 -14.96
C ASP A 251 -1.96 -3.24 -14.47
N LYS A 252 -2.61 -3.97 -15.40
CA LYS A 252 -3.48 -5.10 -15.04
C LYS A 252 -2.72 -6.32 -14.52
N ASP A 253 -1.52 -6.60 -15.04
CA ASP A 253 -0.73 -7.77 -14.62
C ASP A 253 -0.05 -7.55 -13.27
N GLU A 254 0.54 -6.37 -13.06
CA GLU A 254 1.15 -5.99 -11.77
C GLU A 254 0.13 -6.02 -10.63
N ASN A 255 -1.13 -5.65 -10.90
CA ASN A 255 -2.20 -5.55 -9.91
C ASN A 255 -3.12 -6.78 -9.84
N LYS A 256 -2.84 -7.89 -10.53
CA LYS A 256 -3.75 -9.07 -10.62
C LYS A 256 -4.14 -9.69 -9.26
N GLN A 257 -3.24 -9.62 -8.27
CA GLN A 257 -3.44 -10.12 -6.89
C GLN A 257 -3.61 -8.99 -5.85
N ILE A 258 -3.60 -7.72 -6.26
CA ILE A 258 -3.58 -6.56 -5.34
C ILE A 258 -4.86 -5.72 -5.47
N ALA A 259 -5.43 -5.32 -4.33
CA ALA A 259 -6.69 -4.57 -4.23
C ALA A 259 -6.45 -3.06 -4.01
N LEU A 260 -6.14 -2.36 -5.10
CA LEU A 260 -5.83 -0.92 -5.12
C LEU A 260 -6.93 0.04 -4.61
N GLY A 261 -8.17 -0.42 -4.45
CA GLY A 261 -9.29 0.42 -4.05
C GLY A 261 -9.25 0.86 -2.59
N THR A 262 -8.94 -0.06 -1.68
CA THR A 262 -9.03 0.17 -0.23
C THR A 262 -7.96 1.16 0.25
N SER A 263 -6.72 1.03 -0.22
CA SER A 263 -5.63 1.98 0.03
C SER A 263 -6.00 3.38 -0.47
N LYS A 264 -6.42 3.48 -1.73
CA LYS A 264 -6.77 4.74 -2.43
C LYS A 264 -7.97 5.48 -1.84
N LEU A 265 -8.89 4.79 -1.18
CA LEU A 265 -10.07 5.40 -0.58
C LEU A 265 -9.91 5.78 0.89
N ASN A 266 -9.04 5.09 1.64
CA ASN A 266 -9.04 5.18 3.11
C ASN A 266 -7.67 5.51 3.73
N TYR A 267 -6.57 5.12 3.08
CA TYR A 267 -5.20 5.22 3.63
C TYR A 267 -4.32 6.26 2.90
N LEU A 268 -4.65 6.64 1.67
CA LEU A 268 -4.01 7.76 0.96
C LEU A 268 -4.80 9.05 1.15
N ASP A 269 -4.13 10.13 1.56
CA ASP A 269 -4.75 11.47 1.62
C ASP A 269 -5.08 11.93 0.19
N PRO A 270 -6.36 12.21 -0.12
CA PRO A 270 -6.77 12.61 -1.46
C PRO A 270 -6.08 13.89 -1.93
N ARG A 271 -5.65 14.79 -1.04
CA ARG A 271 -4.93 16.02 -1.42
C ARG A 271 -3.59 15.74 -2.08
N ILE A 272 -2.87 14.67 -1.68
CA ILE A 272 -1.67 14.20 -2.38
C ILE A 272 -2.01 13.88 -3.84
N THR A 273 -3.15 13.23 -4.07
CA THR A 273 -3.63 12.87 -5.41
C THR A 273 -4.06 14.10 -6.21
N VAL A 274 -4.76 15.07 -5.59
CA VAL A 274 -5.16 16.32 -6.24
C VAL A 274 -3.94 17.16 -6.63
N ALA A 275 -3.00 17.36 -5.70
CA ALA A 275 -1.77 18.09 -5.94
C ALA A 275 -0.93 17.45 -7.02
N TRP A 276 -0.71 16.13 -6.94
CA TRP A 276 -0.01 15.39 -7.98
C TRP A 276 -0.69 15.51 -9.34
N CYS A 277 -2.02 15.48 -9.42
CA CYS A 277 -2.76 15.66 -10.68
C CYS A 277 -2.57 17.06 -11.28
N LYS A 278 -2.70 18.11 -10.46
CA LYS A 278 -2.50 19.51 -10.88
C LYS A 278 -1.08 19.73 -11.40
N LYS A 279 -0.06 19.38 -10.60
CA LYS A 279 1.40 19.50 -10.90
C LYS A 279 1.86 18.73 -12.15
N ASN A 280 0.99 17.92 -12.75
CA ASN A 280 1.31 16.99 -13.81
C ASN A 280 0.35 17.02 -15.01
N ASP A 281 -0.61 17.94 -15.05
CA ASP A 281 -1.59 18.02 -16.14
C ASP A 281 -2.37 16.70 -16.33
N VAL A 282 -2.59 15.94 -15.25
CA VAL A 282 -3.34 14.67 -15.29
C VAL A 282 -4.79 14.96 -14.91
N PRO A 283 -5.76 14.77 -15.83
CA PRO A 283 -7.16 15.03 -15.51
C PRO A 283 -7.65 14.12 -14.37
N ILE A 284 -8.21 14.74 -13.33
CA ILE A 284 -8.53 14.06 -12.06
C ILE A 284 -9.55 12.93 -12.23
N GLU A 285 -10.39 12.97 -13.26
CA GLU A 285 -11.34 11.91 -13.60
C GLU A 285 -10.69 10.65 -14.17
N LYS A 286 -9.41 10.69 -14.58
CA LYS A 286 -8.61 9.48 -14.86
C LYS A 286 -8.19 8.74 -13.59
N ILE A 287 -8.17 9.43 -12.44
CA ILE A 287 -7.72 8.86 -11.16
C ILE A 287 -8.91 8.57 -10.22
N PHE A 288 -9.87 9.50 -10.10
CA PHE A 288 -11.05 9.35 -9.24
C PHE A 288 -12.33 9.25 -10.07
N SER A 289 -13.11 8.19 -9.83
CA SER A 289 -14.47 8.04 -10.37
C SER A 289 -15.41 9.15 -9.84
N LYS A 290 -16.61 9.30 -10.41
CA LYS A 290 -17.60 10.29 -9.94
C LYS A 290 -17.80 10.21 -8.42
N THR A 291 -18.14 9.03 -7.91
CA THR A 291 -18.33 8.75 -6.48
C THR A 291 -17.11 9.08 -5.62
N HIS A 292 -15.89 8.89 -6.14
CA HIS A 292 -14.66 9.23 -5.41
C HIS A 292 -14.45 10.75 -5.35
N ARG A 293 -14.77 11.48 -6.44
CA ARG A 293 -14.76 12.95 -6.46
C ARG A 293 -15.83 13.53 -5.54
N ASP A 294 -17.02 12.90 -5.49
CA ASP A 294 -18.10 13.27 -4.57
C ASP A 294 -17.70 13.08 -3.10
N LYS A 295 -17.00 11.98 -2.75
CA LYS A 295 -16.42 11.78 -1.40
C LYS A 295 -15.33 12.83 -1.08
N PHE A 296 -14.41 13.05 -2.01
CA PHE A 296 -13.21 13.85 -1.80
C PHE A 296 -13.33 15.31 -2.24
N ARG A 297 -14.55 15.83 -2.35
CA ARG A 297 -14.80 17.22 -2.77
C ARG A 297 -14.03 18.25 -1.94
N TRP A 298 -13.97 18.04 -0.62
CA TRP A 298 -13.17 18.87 0.30
C TRP A 298 -11.69 18.97 -0.12
N ALA A 299 -11.11 17.90 -0.68
CA ALA A 299 -9.72 17.88 -1.11
C ALA A 299 -9.52 18.48 -2.51
N LEU A 300 -10.51 18.32 -3.40
CA LEU A 300 -10.52 18.93 -4.73
C LEU A 300 -10.57 20.45 -4.64
N ASP A 301 -11.43 20.95 -3.75
CA ASP A 301 -11.72 22.37 -3.58
C ASP A 301 -10.58 23.09 -2.81
N MET A 302 -9.84 22.39 -1.91
CA MET A 302 -8.84 23.02 -1.03
C MET A 302 -7.35 22.85 -1.41
N ALA A 303 -6.96 21.85 -2.20
CA ALA A 303 -5.53 21.54 -2.41
C ALA A 303 -5.00 22.09 -3.74
N ASP A 304 -3.92 22.88 -3.68
CA ASP A 304 -3.11 23.31 -4.83
C ASP A 304 -2.12 22.22 -5.29
N GLU A 305 -1.17 22.57 -6.17
CA GLU A 305 -0.16 21.66 -6.72
C GLU A 305 1.15 21.55 -5.89
N GLU A 306 1.33 22.42 -4.90
CA GLU A 306 2.45 22.44 -3.96
C GLU A 306 2.11 21.81 -2.61
N PHE A 307 0.84 21.42 -2.35
CA PHE A 307 0.43 20.73 -1.13
C PHE A 307 1.35 19.55 -0.80
N VAL A 308 1.81 19.55 0.46
CA VAL A 308 2.72 18.54 1.00
C VAL A 308 2.06 17.81 2.18
N PHE A 309 2.15 16.48 2.16
CA PHE A 309 1.86 15.58 3.28
C PHE A 309 3.16 15.18 3.99
#